data_AF-A0A7K0CVU6-F1
#
_entry.id   AF-A0A7K0CVU6-F1
#
_cell.length_a   1.000
_cell.length_b   1.000
_cell.length_c   1.000
_cell.angle_alpha   90.00
_cell.angle_beta   90.00
_cell.angle_gamma   90.00
#
_symmetry.space_group_name_H-M   'P 1'
#
loop_
_entity.id
_entity.type
_entity.pdbx_description
1 polymer ?
#
loop_
_entity_poly.entity_id
_entity_poly.type
_entity_poly.pdbx_seq_one_letter_code
_entity_poly.pdbx_strand_id
1 'polypeptide(L)'
;MSDHCSPTFSRLATEMGFSCRTEGGLVAFRNPFGLENWTLPVLEVLIILGAVLTLVHAIRRLRREGDPTNLVLWLGATAYLFIIEPPLYFPAAFGIDGYVDTMFAHNVFTVDFLWGRLPLYIVAIYPFMATIAYEIVRMLGVFRRYGVLLGAICVGFVHHAFYEIFDHLGPQLKWWEWSTGNSLNQPMFDSVPLSSVVVFAALWPMSLAFFVQLFVGRHVDAGRKLSAPQLIWRTIAIGILGSAGTGVLPIPATVLGANNITVRGWLYAAELVVLSAIAIPILVRQWLRLRRGEVPAYSDNVVRVYSVVYLVVLAVLWIAALPDFLHSSHGWARNAGPVGNIWYTIACFVIGILCAAAVSGTSRSRDAASAGTSREVAAAAG
;
A
#
# COMPACT_ATOMS: atom_id res chain seq x y z
N MET A 1 -23.81 8.98 26.12
CA MET A 1 -23.44 7.96 25.11
C MET A 1 -22.67 8.73 24.05
N SER A 2 -21.48 8.27 23.63
CA SER A 2 -20.77 8.99 22.57
C SER A 2 -21.60 8.92 21.30
N ASP A 3 -21.99 10.05 20.72
CA ASP A 3 -22.73 10.15 19.45
C ASP A 3 -21.98 9.50 18.26
N HIS A 4 -20.76 9.00 18.52
CA HIS A 4 -19.85 8.38 17.57
C HIS A 4 -19.77 6.85 17.68
N CYS A 5 -20.55 6.17 18.52
CA CYS A 5 -20.61 4.71 18.49
C CYS A 5 -21.91 4.19 17.84
N SER A 6 -21.89 4.06 16.51
CA SER A 6 -22.97 3.42 15.75
C SER A 6 -23.11 1.93 16.15
N PRO A 7 -24.30 1.32 15.97
CA PRO A 7 -24.52 -0.09 16.26
C PRO A 7 -23.51 -1.02 15.54
N THR A 8 -23.24 -0.75 14.27
CA THR A 8 -22.28 -1.51 13.46
C THR A 8 -20.86 -1.38 14.00
N PHE A 9 -20.41 -0.17 14.34
CA PHE A 9 -19.09 0.01 14.94
C PHE A 9 -18.98 -0.65 16.32
N SER A 10 -20.04 -0.57 17.14
CA SER A 10 -20.08 -1.24 18.45
C SER A 10 -19.90 -2.76 18.33
N ARG A 11 -20.52 -3.37 17.31
CA ARG A 11 -20.41 -4.81 17.04
C ARG A 11 -18.98 -5.17 16.65
N LEU A 12 -18.43 -4.51 15.63
CA LEU A 12 -17.06 -4.75 15.14
C LEU A 12 -16.02 -4.55 16.25
N ALA A 13 -16.15 -3.48 17.06
CA ALA A 13 -15.27 -3.24 18.19
C ALA A 13 -15.28 -4.39 19.20
N THR A 14 -16.47 -4.90 19.53
CA THR A 14 -16.65 -6.00 20.49
C THR A 14 -16.05 -7.31 19.96
N GLU A 15 -16.20 -7.59 18.67
CA GLU A 15 -15.63 -8.78 18.00
C GLU A 15 -14.08 -8.75 18.00
N MET A 16 -13.50 -7.54 17.97
CA MET A 16 -12.05 -7.30 18.05
C MET A 16 -11.48 -7.18 19.47
N GLY A 17 -12.33 -7.16 20.51
CA GLY A 17 -11.91 -7.17 21.92
C GLY A 17 -11.89 -5.82 22.62
N PHE A 18 -12.45 -4.76 22.03
CA PHE A 18 -12.49 -3.43 22.65
C PHE A 18 -13.90 -2.81 22.66
N SER A 19 -14.09 -1.69 23.37
CA SER A 19 -15.39 -1.01 23.42
C SER A 19 -15.32 0.45 22.98
N CYS A 20 -15.99 0.77 21.88
CA CYS A 20 -16.20 2.14 21.37
C CYS A 20 -16.75 3.15 22.41
N ARG A 21 -17.30 2.66 23.54
CA ARG A 21 -17.86 3.49 24.62
C ARG A 21 -16.79 3.96 25.60
N THR A 22 -15.69 3.21 25.71
CA THR A 22 -14.61 3.45 26.68
C THR A 22 -13.29 3.77 26.01
N GLU A 23 -13.10 3.37 24.75
CA GLU A 23 -11.92 3.76 23.97
C GLU A 23 -11.83 5.28 23.82
N GLY A 24 -10.59 5.77 23.85
CA GLY A 24 -10.21 7.14 24.23
C GLY A 24 -10.72 8.32 23.40
N GLY A 25 -10.04 9.46 23.49
CA GLY A 25 -10.44 10.72 22.86
C GLY A 25 -9.90 10.91 21.43
N LEU A 26 -9.65 12.17 21.06
CA LEU A 26 -9.03 12.52 19.79
C LEU A 26 -7.66 11.87 19.57
N VAL A 27 -6.92 11.61 20.66
CA VAL A 27 -5.66 10.88 20.69
C VAL A 27 -5.68 9.94 21.89
N ALA A 28 -5.21 8.70 21.72
CA ALA A 28 -5.05 7.72 22.78
C ALA A 28 -3.67 7.05 22.72
N PHE A 29 -3.14 6.73 23.90
CA PHE A 29 -1.87 6.02 24.07
C PHE A 29 -2.10 4.75 24.89
N ARG A 30 -1.62 3.61 24.40
CA ARG A 30 -1.72 2.31 25.07
C ARG A 30 -0.35 1.69 25.28
N ASN A 31 -0.25 0.76 26.22
CA ASN A 31 0.97 -0.02 26.42
C ASN A 31 1.06 -1.08 25.31
N PRO A 32 2.16 -1.17 24.53
CA PRO A 32 2.30 -2.15 23.45
C PRO A 32 2.24 -3.61 23.95
N PHE A 33 2.56 -3.86 25.23
CA PHE A 33 2.46 -5.20 25.84
C PHE A 33 1.06 -5.54 26.37
N GLY A 34 0.13 -4.59 26.33
CA GLY A 34 -1.26 -4.76 26.75
C GLY A 34 -2.26 -4.76 25.59
N LEU A 35 -1.77 -4.84 24.35
CA LEU A 35 -2.63 -4.94 23.17
C LEU A 35 -3.25 -6.35 23.06
N GLU A 36 -4.37 -6.45 22.34
CA GLU A 36 -5.20 -7.68 22.26
C GLU A 36 -4.41 -8.93 21.85
N ASN A 37 -3.39 -8.76 20.99
CA ASN A 37 -2.48 -9.82 20.64
C ASN A 37 -1.10 -9.28 20.26
N TRP A 38 -0.09 -10.17 20.31
CA TRP A 38 1.31 -9.82 20.09
C TRP A 38 1.63 -9.37 18.66
N THR A 39 0.76 -9.63 17.69
CA THR A 39 1.01 -9.26 16.28
C THR A 39 0.71 -7.78 16.00
N LEU A 40 -0.16 -7.15 16.80
CA LEU A 40 -0.47 -5.72 16.71
C LEU A 40 0.78 -4.82 16.85
N PRO A 41 1.60 -4.94 17.94
CA PRO A 41 2.80 -4.11 18.06
C PRO A 41 3.86 -4.46 17.00
N VAL A 42 3.93 -5.71 16.54
CA VAL A 42 4.86 -6.11 15.47
C VAL A 42 4.50 -5.43 14.15
N LEU A 43 3.23 -5.44 13.78
CA LEU A 43 2.72 -4.74 12.60
C LEU A 43 2.96 -3.24 12.71
N GLU A 44 2.61 -2.64 13.85
CA GLU A 44 2.75 -1.20 14.08
C GLU A 44 4.19 -0.75 13.90
N VAL A 45 5.15 -1.46 14.52
CA VAL A 45 6.58 -1.16 14.37
C VAL A 45 7.03 -1.33 12.92
N LEU A 46 6.62 -2.41 12.25
CA LEU A 46 6.98 -2.65 10.84
C LEU A 46 6.52 -1.49 9.94
N ILE A 47 5.29 -1.03 10.10
CA ILE A 47 4.73 -0.02 9.20
C ILE A 47 5.25 1.38 9.55
N ILE A 48 5.28 1.75 10.84
CA ILE A 48 5.75 3.08 11.26
C ILE A 48 7.23 3.25 10.93
N LEU A 49 8.08 2.26 11.22
CA LEU A 49 9.50 2.33 10.87
C LEU A 49 9.68 2.46 9.35
N GLY A 50 8.87 1.76 8.57
CA GLY A 50 8.87 1.86 7.10
C GLY A 50 8.56 3.27 6.63
N ALA A 51 7.50 3.89 7.17
CA ALA A 51 7.09 5.26 6.83
C ALA A 51 8.15 6.30 7.22
N VAL A 52 8.78 6.14 8.39
CA VAL A 52 9.88 7.01 8.84
C VAL A 52 11.08 6.87 7.91
N LEU A 53 11.48 5.64 7.57
CA LEU A 53 12.61 5.39 6.69
C LEU A 53 12.37 5.93 5.26
N THR A 54 11.16 5.78 4.72
CA THR A 54 10.82 6.33 3.40
C THR A 54 10.73 7.85 3.41
N LEU A 55 10.29 8.46 4.52
CA LEU A 55 10.35 9.92 4.69
C LEU A 55 11.79 10.43 4.76
N VAL A 56 12.64 9.76 5.54
CA VAL A 56 14.07 10.08 5.62
C VAL A 56 14.74 9.93 4.25
N HIS A 57 14.41 8.87 3.51
CA HIS A 57 14.84 8.69 2.12
C HIS A 57 14.39 9.88 1.24
N ALA A 58 13.11 10.26 1.29
CA ALA A 58 12.57 11.36 0.51
C ALA A 58 13.26 12.70 0.79
N ILE A 59 13.49 13.01 2.07
CA ILE A 59 14.21 14.23 2.50
C ILE A 59 15.66 14.19 2.04
N ARG A 60 16.33 13.04 2.19
CA ARG A 60 17.73 12.87 1.75
C ARG A 60 17.86 13.03 0.25
N ARG A 61 16.93 12.48 -0.53
CA ARG A 61 16.90 12.58 -1.98
C ARG A 61 16.71 14.03 -2.42
N LEU A 62 15.75 14.75 -1.83
CA LEU A 62 15.57 16.17 -2.09
C LEU A 62 16.86 16.97 -1.80
N ARG A 63 17.50 16.73 -0.64
CA ARG A 63 18.68 17.49 -0.23
C ARG A 63 19.94 17.17 -1.04
N ARG A 64 20.13 15.91 -1.45
CA ARG A 64 21.37 15.45 -2.12
C ARG A 64 21.28 15.46 -3.64
N GLU A 65 20.11 15.12 -4.18
CA GLU A 65 19.89 14.96 -5.63
C GLU A 65 19.05 16.10 -6.20
N GLY A 66 18.48 16.97 -5.36
CA GLY A 66 17.57 18.02 -5.80
C GLY A 66 16.24 17.49 -6.32
N ASP A 67 15.89 16.23 -6.02
CA ASP A 67 14.70 15.56 -6.52
C ASP A 67 13.60 15.49 -5.43
N PRO A 68 12.53 16.32 -5.53
CA PRO A 68 11.42 16.35 -4.58
C PRO A 68 10.39 15.23 -4.77
N THR A 69 10.51 14.38 -5.78
CA THR A 69 9.44 13.47 -6.22
C THR A 69 8.93 12.56 -5.10
N ASN A 70 9.83 11.98 -4.29
CA ASN A 70 9.44 11.11 -3.16
C ASN A 70 8.77 11.89 -2.03
N LEU A 71 9.19 13.13 -1.79
CA LEU A 71 8.58 13.94 -0.73
C LEU A 71 7.16 14.31 -1.11
N VAL A 72 6.94 14.66 -2.38
CA VAL A 72 5.60 14.94 -2.92
C VAL A 72 4.75 13.67 -2.93
N LEU A 73 5.31 12.52 -3.29
CA LEU A 73 4.62 11.23 -3.20
C LEU A 73 4.17 10.92 -1.77
N TRP A 74 5.08 11.05 -0.80
CA TRP A 74 4.82 10.77 0.61
C TRP A 74 3.72 11.70 1.15
N LEU A 75 3.84 13.01 0.92
CA LEU A 75 2.82 13.98 1.35
C LEU A 75 1.49 13.81 0.59
N GLY A 76 1.53 13.46 -0.70
CA GLY A 76 0.34 13.20 -1.50
C GLY A 76 -0.44 11.97 -1.03
N ALA A 77 0.26 10.89 -0.65
CA ALA A 77 -0.34 9.70 -0.03
C ALA A 77 -0.96 10.02 1.34
N THR A 78 -0.28 10.84 2.15
CA THR A 78 -0.85 11.32 3.42
C THR A 78 -2.06 12.22 3.21
N ALA A 79 -2.06 13.09 2.20
CA ALA A 79 -3.23 13.90 1.84
C ALA A 79 -4.40 13.03 1.37
N TYR A 80 -4.14 11.98 0.59
CA TYR A 80 -5.14 11.00 0.18
C TYR A 80 -5.87 10.39 1.39
N LEU A 81 -5.11 9.89 2.37
CA LEU A 81 -5.65 9.34 3.62
C LEU A 81 -6.61 10.34 4.27
N PHE A 82 -6.19 11.59 4.48
CA PHE A 82 -7.03 12.59 5.15
C PHE A 82 -8.24 13.05 4.34
N ILE A 83 -8.28 12.80 3.03
CA ILE A 83 -9.46 13.05 2.20
C ILE A 83 -10.45 11.89 2.29
N ILE A 84 -9.97 10.65 2.30
CA ILE A 84 -10.81 9.46 2.16
C ILE A 84 -11.23 8.86 3.51
N GLU A 85 -10.35 8.79 4.50
CA GLU A 85 -10.64 8.10 5.77
C GLU A 85 -11.68 8.77 6.67
N PRO A 86 -11.67 10.12 6.88
CA PRO A 86 -12.64 10.71 7.79
C PRO A 86 -14.11 10.46 7.39
N PRO A 87 -14.51 10.56 6.10
CA PRO A 87 -15.83 10.14 5.66
C PRO A 87 -16.16 8.67 5.93
N LEU A 88 -15.18 7.75 5.81
CA LEU A 88 -15.37 6.32 6.04
C LEU A 88 -15.55 5.98 7.52
N TYR A 89 -14.87 6.70 8.41
CA TYR A 89 -14.98 6.51 9.85
C TYR A 89 -16.18 7.21 10.49
N PHE A 90 -16.62 8.34 9.94
CA PHE A 90 -17.70 9.15 10.50
C PHE A 90 -18.80 9.45 9.47
N PRO A 91 -19.42 8.45 8.83
CA PRO A 91 -20.38 8.70 7.75
C PRO A 91 -21.52 9.64 8.16
N ALA A 92 -22.02 9.53 9.39
CA ALA A 92 -23.05 10.42 9.93
C ALA A 92 -22.59 11.89 10.03
N ALA A 93 -21.32 12.14 10.39
CA ALA A 93 -20.78 13.51 10.47
C ALA A 93 -20.65 14.18 9.08
N PHE A 94 -20.58 13.37 8.03
CA PHE A 94 -20.55 13.82 6.64
C PHE A 94 -21.92 13.75 5.94
N GLY A 95 -22.98 13.38 6.66
CA GLY A 95 -24.35 13.27 6.12
C GLY A 95 -24.51 12.17 5.06
N ILE A 96 -23.66 11.14 5.10
CA ILE A 96 -23.68 10.02 4.15
C ILE A 96 -24.13 8.71 4.80
N ASP A 97 -24.59 8.73 6.05
CA ASP A 97 -25.07 7.55 6.80
C ASP A 97 -26.31 6.89 6.19
N GLY A 98 -27.12 7.63 5.43
CA GLY A 98 -28.20 7.07 4.60
C GLY A 98 -27.73 6.22 3.41
N TYR A 99 -26.43 6.30 3.06
CA TYR A 99 -25.85 5.63 1.89
C TYR A 99 -24.66 4.72 2.24
N VAL A 100 -23.95 5.02 3.33
CA VAL A 100 -22.71 4.36 3.76
C VAL A 100 -22.74 4.17 5.27
N ASP A 101 -22.90 2.93 5.72
CA ASP A 101 -22.65 2.57 7.12
C ASP A 101 -21.14 2.36 7.35
N THR A 102 -20.72 2.16 8.60
CA THR A 102 -19.35 1.83 8.99
C THR A 102 -18.82 0.68 8.11
N MET A 103 -17.83 0.97 7.26
CA MET A 103 -17.30 -0.01 6.30
C MET A 103 -16.35 -1.00 6.97
N PHE A 104 -15.59 -0.55 7.96
CA PHE A 104 -14.65 -1.37 8.72
C PHE A 104 -14.35 -0.69 10.05
N ALA A 105 -13.69 -1.44 10.93
CA ALA A 105 -13.11 -0.91 12.15
C ALA A 105 -11.72 -1.52 12.34
N HIS A 106 -10.76 -0.69 12.72
CA HIS A 106 -9.45 -1.19 13.16
C HIS A 106 -9.51 -1.62 14.62
N ASN A 107 -8.63 -2.55 14.99
CA ASN A 107 -8.31 -2.76 16.39
C ASN A 107 -7.57 -1.53 16.95
N VAL A 108 -7.44 -1.47 18.26
CA VAL A 108 -6.73 -0.39 18.93
C VAL A 108 -5.25 -0.72 19.08
N PHE A 109 -4.39 0.23 18.71
CA PHE A 109 -2.95 0.09 18.74
C PHE A 109 -2.33 0.98 19.83
N THR A 110 -1.00 1.04 19.87
CA THR A 110 -0.26 1.86 20.85
C THR A 110 -0.62 3.33 20.71
N VAL A 111 -0.74 3.82 19.47
CA VAL A 111 -1.15 5.20 19.19
C VAL A 111 -2.34 5.21 18.25
N ASP A 112 -3.48 5.69 18.74
CA ASP A 112 -4.69 5.86 17.95
C ASP A 112 -5.18 7.30 17.96
N PHE A 113 -5.84 7.67 16.88
CA PHE A 113 -6.56 8.92 16.71
C PHE A 113 -8.06 8.67 16.56
N LEU A 114 -8.84 9.75 16.69
CA LEU A 114 -10.26 9.78 16.32
C LEU A 114 -11.10 8.73 17.07
N TRP A 115 -10.99 8.68 18.40
CA TRP A 115 -11.74 7.75 19.26
C TRP A 115 -11.51 6.26 18.92
N GLY A 116 -10.25 5.90 18.64
CA GLY A 116 -9.86 4.52 18.36
C GLY A 116 -10.21 4.05 16.94
N ARG A 117 -10.37 4.98 16.00
CA ARG A 117 -10.76 4.66 14.61
C ARG A 117 -9.61 4.76 13.62
N LEU A 118 -8.63 5.63 13.88
CA LEU A 118 -7.49 5.84 13.00
C LEU A 118 -6.18 5.54 13.75
N PRO A 119 -5.70 4.29 13.72
CA PRO A 119 -4.39 3.95 14.25
C PRO A 119 -3.25 4.65 13.51
N LEU A 120 -2.17 4.97 14.22
CA LEU A 120 -0.99 5.61 13.62
C LEU A 120 -0.35 4.74 12.52
N TYR A 121 -0.40 3.42 12.66
CA TYR A 121 0.11 2.53 11.62
C TYR A 121 -0.68 2.67 10.30
N ILE A 122 -1.98 2.95 10.34
CA ILE A 122 -2.78 3.25 9.15
C ILE A 122 -2.32 4.56 8.53
N VAL A 123 -2.12 5.62 9.33
CA VAL A 123 -1.54 6.88 8.81
C VAL A 123 -0.19 6.62 8.11
N ALA A 124 0.62 5.71 8.65
CA ALA A 124 1.94 5.36 8.15
C ALA A 124 1.91 4.45 6.91
N ILE A 125 0.94 3.53 6.77
CA ILE A 125 0.94 2.53 5.70
C ILE A 125 0.81 3.15 4.31
N TYR A 126 -0.02 4.18 4.17
CA TYR A 126 -0.26 4.88 2.90
C TYR A 126 1.04 5.42 2.28
N PRO A 127 1.77 6.34 2.94
CA PRO A 127 2.99 6.87 2.36
C PRO A 127 4.12 5.83 2.29
N PHE A 128 4.17 4.87 3.22
CA PHE A 128 5.15 3.78 3.20
C PHE A 128 4.98 2.92 1.94
N MET A 129 3.81 2.33 1.75
CA MET A 129 3.54 1.37 0.68
C MET A 129 3.58 2.02 -0.70
N ALA A 130 3.01 3.23 -0.82
CA ALA A 130 3.09 4.02 -2.05
C ALA A 130 4.55 4.29 -2.43
N THR A 131 5.41 4.62 -1.46
CA THR A 131 6.83 4.85 -1.72
C THR A 131 7.55 3.57 -2.15
N ILE A 132 7.35 2.45 -1.45
CA ILE A 132 7.97 1.17 -1.83
C ILE A 132 7.60 0.77 -3.27
N ALA A 133 6.32 0.80 -3.61
CA ALA A 133 5.85 0.42 -4.94
C ALA A 133 6.38 1.36 -6.03
N TYR A 134 6.30 2.67 -5.79
CA TYR A 134 6.79 3.68 -6.72
C TYR A 134 8.31 3.54 -6.95
N GLU A 135 9.08 3.31 -5.89
CA GLU A 135 10.52 3.17 -5.98
C GLU A 135 10.97 1.91 -6.69
N ILE A 136 10.31 0.78 -6.48
CA ILE A 136 10.59 -0.44 -7.21
C ILE A 136 10.45 -0.18 -8.73
N VAL A 137 9.35 0.44 -9.14
CA VAL A 137 9.08 0.74 -10.56
C VAL A 137 10.07 1.77 -11.12
N ARG A 138 10.45 2.77 -10.32
CA ARG A 138 11.45 3.78 -10.70
C ARG A 138 12.85 3.18 -10.83
N MET A 139 13.26 2.31 -9.91
CA MET A 139 14.53 1.58 -9.96
C MET A 139 14.63 0.66 -11.17
N LEU A 140 13.50 0.09 -11.59
CA LEU A 140 13.43 -0.67 -12.84
C LEU A 140 13.48 0.20 -14.11
N GLY A 141 13.49 1.53 -13.97
CA GLY A 141 13.58 2.46 -15.09
C GLY A 141 12.30 2.57 -15.95
N VAL A 142 11.17 2.06 -15.45
CA VAL A 142 9.92 1.97 -16.22
C VAL A 142 9.42 3.35 -16.64
N PHE A 143 9.39 4.32 -15.73
CA PHE A 143 8.93 5.68 -16.04
C PHE A 143 9.73 6.34 -17.17
N ARG A 144 11.05 6.14 -17.21
CA ARG A 144 11.93 6.70 -18.24
C ARG A 144 11.72 6.07 -19.61
N ARG A 145 11.43 4.76 -19.65
CA ARG A 145 11.30 4.03 -20.91
C ARG A 145 9.89 3.98 -21.47
N TYR A 146 8.90 3.79 -20.60
CA TYR A 146 7.51 3.55 -20.98
C TYR A 146 6.59 4.74 -20.65
N GLY A 147 7.13 5.76 -19.98
CA GLY A 147 6.40 6.99 -19.68
C GLY A 147 5.51 6.89 -18.45
N VAL A 148 4.76 7.97 -18.23
CA VAL A 148 4.01 8.23 -17.00
C VAL A 148 2.89 7.22 -16.77
N LEU A 149 2.03 6.98 -17.77
CA LEU A 149 0.87 6.12 -17.64
C LEU A 149 1.25 4.66 -17.36
N LEU A 150 2.13 4.10 -18.18
CA LEU A 150 2.56 2.71 -18.02
C LEU A 150 3.37 2.50 -16.75
N GLY A 151 4.17 3.48 -16.33
CA GLY A 151 4.82 3.46 -15.03
C GLY A 151 3.82 3.46 -13.88
N ALA A 152 2.78 4.29 -13.93
CA ALA A 152 1.74 4.33 -12.92
C ALA A 152 0.95 3.01 -12.80
N ILE A 153 0.61 2.38 -13.93
CA ILE A 153 0.00 1.04 -13.98
C ILE A 153 0.90 0.02 -13.27
N CYS A 154 2.20 0.05 -13.53
CA CYS A 154 3.16 -0.81 -12.84
C CYS A 154 3.23 -0.52 -11.34
N VAL A 155 3.09 0.74 -10.90
CA VAL A 155 3.07 1.09 -9.48
C VAL A 155 1.83 0.51 -8.80
N GLY A 156 0.65 0.64 -9.42
CA GLY A 156 -0.57 0.02 -8.92
C GLY A 156 -0.41 -1.49 -8.76
N PHE A 157 0.17 -2.17 -9.76
CA PHE A 157 0.43 -3.62 -9.70
C PHE A 157 1.37 -4.03 -8.58
N VAL A 158 2.49 -3.31 -8.41
CA VAL A 158 3.47 -3.61 -7.36
C VAL A 158 2.87 -3.31 -5.99
N HIS A 159 2.21 -2.17 -5.82
CA HIS A 159 1.55 -1.80 -4.56
C HIS A 159 0.56 -2.89 -4.13
N HIS A 160 -0.31 -3.29 -5.05
CA HIS A 160 -1.27 -4.37 -4.86
C HIS A 160 -0.60 -5.64 -4.34
N ALA A 161 0.46 -6.12 -4.99
CA ALA A 161 1.12 -7.35 -4.56
C ALA A 161 1.71 -7.26 -3.15
N PHE A 162 2.18 -6.10 -2.70
CA PHE A 162 2.68 -5.94 -1.33
C PHE A 162 1.55 -5.74 -0.32
N TYR A 163 0.50 -5.01 -0.71
CA TYR A 163 -0.64 -4.66 0.14
C TYR A 163 -1.51 -5.88 0.44
N GLU A 164 -1.82 -6.71 -0.56
CA GLU A 164 -2.72 -7.86 -0.40
C GLU A 164 -2.17 -8.96 0.52
N ILE A 165 -0.84 -9.04 0.70
CA ILE A 165 -0.23 -9.94 1.69
C ILE A 165 -0.65 -9.57 3.11
N PHE A 166 -0.73 -8.27 3.37
CA PHE A 166 -1.19 -7.70 4.64
C PHE A 166 -2.71 -7.76 4.74
N ASP A 167 -3.43 -7.40 3.67
CA ASP A 167 -4.89 -7.22 3.70
C ASP A 167 -5.63 -8.56 3.93
N HIS A 168 -5.14 -9.65 3.33
CA HIS A 168 -5.71 -10.99 3.54
C HIS A 168 -5.34 -11.65 4.88
N LEU A 169 -4.36 -11.11 5.61
CA LEU A 169 -3.96 -11.62 6.93
C LEU A 169 -4.66 -10.87 8.07
N GLY A 170 -4.87 -9.57 7.90
CA GLY A 170 -5.34 -8.71 8.98
C GLY A 170 -6.65 -9.10 9.63
N PRO A 171 -7.70 -9.49 8.88
CA PRO A 171 -8.95 -9.94 9.48
C PRO A 171 -8.77 -11.18 10.35
N GLN A 172 -7.95 -12.14 9.91
CA GLN A 172 -7.66 -13.35 10.69
C GLN A 172 -6.94 -13.00 12.01
N LEU A 173 -6.00 -12.06 11.98
CA LEU A 173 -5.24 -11.62 13.16
C LEU A 173 -5.93 -10.49 13.95
N LYS A 174 -7.17 -10.14 13.58
CA LYS A 174 -7.97 -9.07 14.19
C LYS A 174 -7.22 -7.74 14.24
N TRP A 175 -6.51 -7.39 13.17
CA TRP A 175 -5.93 -6.06 12.99
C TRP A 175 -7.01 -5.05 12.61
N TRP A 176 -7.99 -5.49 11.83
CA TRP A 176 -9.24 -4.80 11.54
C TRP A 176 -10.29 -5.82 11.12
N GLU A 177 -11.53 -5.38 11.05
CA GLU A 177 -12.66 -6.18 10.59
C GLU A 177 -13.51 -5.42 9.59
N TRP A 178 -13.89 -6.10 8.50
CA TRP A 178 -14.77 -5.57 7.47
C TRP A 178 -16.24 -5.77 7.83
N SER A 179 -17.06 -4.75 7.58
CA SER A 179 -18.51 -4.87 7.71
C SER A 179 -19.09 -5.66 6.53
N THR A 180 -19.38 -6.93 6.74
CA THR A 180 -19.91 -7.82 5.69
C THR A 180 -21.31 -7.43 5.21
N GLY A 181 -22.10 -6.72 6.03
CA GLY A 181 -23.42 -6.20 5.66
C GLY A 181 -23.39 -4.94 4.79
N ASN A 182 -22.23 -4.29 4.64
CA ASN A 182 -22.12 -3.06 3.87
C ASN A 182 -22.04 -3.37 2.36
N SER A 183 -22.91 -2.73 1.56
CA SER A 183 -22.98 -2.96 0.11
C SER A 183 -21.69 -2.56 -0.62
N LEU A 184 -20.92 -1.60 -0.10
CA LEU A 184 -19.64 -1.16 -0.67
C LEU A 184 -18.51 -2.19 -0.47
N ASN A 185 -18.66 -3.06 0.53
CA ASN A 185 -17.72 -4.16 0.76
C ASN A 185 -18.03 -5.39 -0.11
N GLN A 186 -19.18 -5.41 -0.78
CA GLN A 186 -19.58 -6.55 -1.59
C GLN A 186 -19.15 -6.39 -3.07
N PRO A 187 -18.73 -7.46 -3.75
CA PRO A 187 -18.55 -8.82 -3.21
C PRO A 187 -17.29 -8.94 -2.35
N MET A 188 -17.36 -9.84 -1.37
CA MET A 188 -16.20 -10.30 -0.62
C MET A 188 -15.37 -11.30 -1.46
N PHE A 189 -14.06 -11.23 -1.33
CA PHE A 189 -13.09 -12.23 -1.76
C PHE A 189 -12.50 -12.91 -0.51
N ASP A 190 -13.15 -13.99 -0.10
CA ASP A 190 -13.01 -14.57 1.24
C ASP A 190 -13.24 -13.48 2.33
N SER A 191 -12.29 -13.19 3.20
CA SER A 191 -12.44 -12.17 4.25
C SER A 191 -12.27 -10.72 3.79
N VAL A 192 -11.88 -10.46 2.54
CA VAL A 192 -11.48 -9.12 2.07
C VAL A 192 -12.43 -8.62 0.97
N PRO A 193 -12.98 -7.40 1.02
CA PRO A 193 -13.77 -6.82 -0.06
C PRO A 193 -13.01 -6.77 -1.38
N LEU A 194 -13.62 -7.18 -2.49
CA LEU A 194 -12.98 -7.06 -3.80
C LEU A 194 -12.75 -5.58 -4.20
N SER A 195 -13.55 -4.66 -3.66
CA SER A 195 -13.28 -3.22 -3.74
C SER A 195 -12.00 -2.80 -3.01
N SER A 196 -11.63 -3.45 -1.90
CA SER A 196 -10.32 -3.27 -1.26
C SER A 196 -9.20 -3.69 -2.21
N VAL A 197 -9.29 -4.93 -2.68
CA VAL A 197 -8.31 -5.57 -3.58
C VAL A 197 -8.02 -4.73 -4.82
N VAL A 198 -9.06 -4.14 -5.42
CA VAL A 198 -8.89 -3.39 -6.67
C VAL A 198 -8.66 -1.91 -6.40
N VAL A 199 -9.52 -1.26 -5.61
CA VAL A 199 -9.49 0.19 -5.46
C VAL A 199 -8.38 0.61 -4.50
N PHE A 200 -8.35 0.01 -3.30
CA PHE A 200 -7.40 0.33 -2.23
C PHE A 200 -6.01 -0.30 -2.45
N ALA A 201 -5.92 -1.45 -3.12
CA ALA A 201 -4.63 -2.06 -3.37
C ALA A 201 -3.97 -1.62 -4.69
N ALA A 202 -4.75 -1.32 -5.74
CA ALA A 202 -4.21 -1.13 -7.09
C ALA A 202 -4.52 0.23 -7.74
N LEU A 203 -5.75 0.72 -7.67
CA LEU A 203 -6.17 1.89 -8.47
C LEU A 203 -5.76 3.24 -7.86
N TRP A 204 -5.91 3.45 -6.55
CA TRP A 204 -5.46 4.72 -5.95
C TRP A 204 -3.94 4.94 -6.01
N PRO A 205 -3.06 3.92 -5.78
CA PRO A 205 -1.62 4.11 -5.90
C PRO A 205 -1.22 4.36 -7.35
N MET A 206 -1.91 3.73 -8.31
CA MET A 206 -1.76 4.03 -9.74
C MET A 206 -2.13 5.50 -10.02
N SER A 207 -3.28 5.98 -9.54
CA SER A 207 -3.70 7.38 -9.69
C SER A 207 -2.68 8.35 -9.10
N LEU A 208 -2.27 8.12 -7.85
CA LEU A 208 -1.26 8.94 -7.17
C LEU A 208 0.06 8.96 -7.95
N ALA A 209 0.58 7.78 -8.34
CA ALA A 209 1.82 7.67 -9.10
C ALA A 209 1.75 8.38 -10.46
N PHE A 210 0.61 8.29 -11.14
CA PHE A 210 0.36 9.01 -12.39
C PHE A 210 0.51 10.52 -12.19
N PHE A 211 -0.18 11.09 -11.20
CA PHE A 211 -0.13 12.53 -10.96
C PHE A 211 1.20 13.01 -10.37
N VAL A 212 1.84 12.24 -9.49
CA VAL A 212 3.21 12.53 -8.99
C VAL A 212 4.19 12.61 -10.15
N GLN A 213 4.18 11.62 -11.04
CA GLN A 213 5.10 11.61 -12.17
C GLN A 213 4.71 12.67 -13.22
N LEU A 214 3.43 12.92 -13.44
CA LEU A 214 2.96 13.94 -14.39
C LEU A 214 3.30 15.37 -13.93
N PHE A 215 3.04 15.70 -12.66
CA PHE A 215 3.25 17.04 -12.16
C PHE A 215 4.68 17.28 -11.68
N VAL A 216 5.40 16.27 -11.19
CA VAL A 216 6.73 16.47 -10.60
C VAL A 216 7.77 15.64 -11.32
N GLY A 217 7.68 14.31 -11.25
CA GLY A 217 8.76 13.41 -11.67
C GLY A 217 9.26 13.64 -13.11
N ARG A 218 8.36 13.79 -14.09
CA ARG A 218 8.74 14.03 -15.49
C ARG A 218 9.49 15.36 -15.71
N HIS A 219 9.22 16.37 -14.88
CA HIS A 219 9.91 17.66 -14.98
C HIS A 219 11.31 17.57 -14.39
N VAL A 220 11.44 16.84 -13.27
CA VAL A 220 12.73 16.56 -12.63
C VAL A 220 13.60 15.68 -13.54
N ASP A 221 13.02 14.63 -14.14
CA ASP A 221 13.70 13.77 -15.13
C ASP A 221 14.17 14.57 -16.36
N ALA A 222 13.47 15.65 -16.72
CA ALA A 222 13.86 16.59 -17.77
C ALA A 222 14.86 17.67 -17.30
N GLY A 223 15.39 17.56 -16.08
CA GLY A 223 16.37 18.48 -15.50
C GLY A 223 15.80 19.81 -15.00
N ARG A 224 14.47 19.97 -14.93
CA ARG A 224 13.85 21.20 -14.43
C ARG A 224 13.87 21.22 -12.89
N LYS A 225 14.28 22.35 -12.34
CA LYS A 225 14.13 22.65 -10.91
C LYS A 225 12.79 23.32 -10.67
N LEU A 226 12.05 22.85 -9.66
CA LEU A 226 10.77 23.41 -9.27
C LEU A 226 10.95 24.29 -8.03
N SER A 227 10.31 25.46 -8.02
CA SER A 227 10.34 26.34 -6.85
C SER A 227 9.44 25.81 -5.73
N ALA A 228 9.65 26.27 -4.49
CA ALA A 228 8.83 25.84 -3.35
C ALA A 228 7.32 26.09 -3.54
N PRO A 229 6.86 27.26 -4.04
CA PRO A 229 5.43 27.48 -4.31
C PRO A 229 4.88 26.50 -5.37
N GLN A 230 5.67 26.17 -6.39
CA GLN A 230 5.28 25.18 -7.39
C GLN A 230 5.12 23.79 -6.79
N LEU A 231 6.01 23.41 -5.87
CA LEU A 231 5.92 22.12 -5.17
C LEU A 231 4.70 22.06 -4.25
N ILE A 232 4.40 23.14 -3.52
CA ILE A 232 3.26 23.19 -2.60
C ILE A 232 1.95 22.96 -3.35
N TRP A 233 1.65 23.77 -4.38
CA TRP A 233 0.37 23.62 -5.08
C TRP A 233 0.28 22.27 -5.79
N ARG A 234 1.37 21.79 -6.40
CA ARG A 234 1.38 20.48 -7.09
C ARG A 234 1.12 19.36 -6.10
N THR A 235 1.68 19.42 -4.89
CA THR A 235 1.43 18.43 -3.83
C THR A 235 -0.05 18.39 -3.44
N ILE A 236 -0.67 19.56 -3.27
CA ILE A 236 -2.11 19.67 -2.97
C ILE A 236 -2.93 19.08 -4.13
N ALA A 237 -2.65 19.48 -5.36
CA ALA A 237 -3.36 18.97 -6.54
C ALA A 237 -3.18 17.46 -6.73
N ILE A 238 -1.98 16.93 -6.47
CA ILE A 238 -1.71 15.49 -6.49
C ILE A 238 -2.53 14.75 -5.44
N GLY A 239 -2.63 15.27 -4.21
CA GLY A 239 -3.47 14.66 -3.17
C GLY A 239 -4.94 14.60 -3.59
N ILE A 240 -5.47 15.70 -4.12
CA ILE A 240 -6.87 15.78 -4.58
C ILE A 240 -7.12 14.87 -5.78
N LEU A 241 -6.30 14.96 -6.83
CA LEU A 241 -6.46 14.19 -8.06
C LEU A 241 -6.17 12.70 -7.85
N GLY A 242 -5.19 12.39 -7.00
CA GLY A 242 -4.91 11.04 -6.52
C GLY A 242 -6.15 10.42 -5.89
N SER A 243 -6.79 11.16 -4.97
CA SER A 243 -8.04 10.76 -4.30
C SER A 243 -9.21 10.61 -5.26
N ALA A 244 -9.37 11.51 -6.22
CA ALA A 244 -10.41 11.40 -7.25
C ALA A 244 -10.31 10.08 -8.04
N GLY A 245 -9.10 9.54 -8.24
CA GLY A 245 -8.90 8.24 -8.88
C GLY A 245 -9.60 7.07 -8.16
N THR A 246 -9.81 7.15 -6.85
CA THR A 246 -10.57 6.14 -6.07
C THR A 246 -12.03 6.10 -6.46
N GLY A 247 -12.62 7.25 -6.82
CA GLY A 247 -14.00 7.31 -7.31
C GLY A 247 -14.12 7.05 -8.81
N VAL A 248 -13.15 7.53 -9.60
CA VAL A 248 -13.24 7.53 -11.08
C VAL A 248 -12.81 6.20 -11.71
N LEU A 249 -11.70 5.62 -11.26
CA LEU A 249 -11.15 4.42 -11.90
C LEU A 249 -12.06 3.19 -11.77
N PRO A 250 -12.74 2.93 -10.64
CA PRO A 250 -13.67 1.80 -10.53
C PRO A 250 -15.08 2.09 -11.03
N ILE A 251 -15.31 3.17 -11.81
CA ILE A 251 -16.62 3.48 -12.39
C ILE A 251 -17.21 2.30 -13.16
N PRO A 252 -16.46 1.57 -14.02
CA PRO A 252 -17.01 0.41 -14.71
C PRO A 252 -17.64 -0.58 -13.73
N ALA A 253 -16.91 -0.99 -12.69
CA ALA A 253 -17.44 -1.91 -11.67
C ALA A 253 -18.58 -1.32 -10.83
N THR A 254 -18.45 -0.08 -10.37
CA THR A 254 -19.40 0.56 -9.45
C THR A 254 -20.73 0.93 -10.12
N VAL A 255 -20.70 1.41 -11.36
CA VAL A 255 -21.91 1.82 -12.10
C VAL A 255 -22.54 0.65 -12.83
N LEU A 256 -21.78 -0.10 -13.64
CA LEU A 256 -22.35 -1.21 -14.42
C LEU A 256 -22.70 -2.41 -13.54
N GLY A 257 -22.01 -2.56 -12.40
CA GLY A 257 -22.28 -3.58 -11.39
C GLY A 257 -23.19 -3.13 -10.25
N ALA A 258 -23.74 -1.91 -10.26
CA ALA A 258 -24.49 -1.33 -9.14
C ALA A 258 -25.61 -2.24 -8.62
N ASN A 259 -26.34 -2.88 -9.55
CA ASN A 259 -27.52 -3.70 -9.25
C ASN A 259 -27.24 -5.21 -9.18
N ASN A 260 -25.99 -5.65 -9.37
CA ASN A 260 -25.65 -7.08 -9.38
C ASN A 260 -24.25 -7.32 -8.82
N ILE A 261 -24.19 -7.91 -7.63
CA ILE A 261 -22.94 -8.20 -6.89
C ILE A 261 -22.00 -9.08 -7.72
N THR A 262 -22.53 -10.07 -8.44
CA THR A 262 -21.72 -10.96 -9.29
C THR A 262 -21.11 -10.20 -10.46
N VAL A 263 -21.88 -9.36 -11.14
CA VAL A 263 -21.38 -8.53 -12.25
C VAL A 263 -20.33 -7.54 -11.74
N ARG A 264 -20.60 -6.88 -10.60
CA ARG A 264 -19.62 -5.99 -9.96
C ARG A 264 -18.31 -6.72 -9.63
N GLY A 265 -18.41 -7.95 -9.13
CA GLY A 265 -17.27 -8.82 -8.88
C GLY A 265 -16.43 -9.08 -10.11
N TRP A 266 -17.07 -9.51 -11.20
CA TRP A 266 -16.40 -9.74 -12.47
C TRP A 266 -15.74 -8.49 -13.04
N LEU A 267 -16.36 -7.33 -12.90
CA LEU A 267 -15.82 -6.07 -13.39
C LEU A 267 -14.58 -5.63 -12.61
N TYR A 268 -14.62 -5.71 -11.28
CA TYR A 268 -13.44 -5.48 -10.44
C TYR A 268 -12.31 -6.46 -10.80
N ALA A 269 -12.61 -7.76 -10.92
CA ALA A 269 -11.61 -8.74 -11.32
C ALA A 269 -11.04 -8.45 -12.71
N ALA A 270 -11.87 -8.02 -13.66
CA ALA A 270 -11.43 -7.65 -15.01
C ALA A 270 -10.50 -6.42 -15.00
N GLU A 271 -10.80 -5.39 -14.21
CA GLU A 271 -9.93 -4.21 -14.04
C GLU A 271 -8.54 -4.63 -13.56
N LEU A 272 -8.48 -5.50 -12.55
CA LEU A 272 -7.21 -6.02 -12.03
C LEU A 272 -6.46 -6.90 -13.04
N VAL A 273 -7.17 -7.73 -13.79
CA VAL A 273 -6.58 -8.58 -14.84
C VAL A 273 -5.98 -7.72 -15.95
N VAL A 274 -6.68 -6.68 -16.41
CA VAL A 274 -6.17 -5.74 -17.43
C VAL A 274 -4.91 -5.03 -16.92
N LEU A 275 -4.95 -4.53 -15.69
CA LEU A 275 -3.81 -3.88 -15.05
C LEU A 275 -2.60 -4.83 -14.99
N SER A 276 -2.82 -6.08 -14.57
CA SER A 276 -1.77 -7.11 -14.45
C SER A 276 -1.21 -7.52 -15.81
N ALA A 277 -2.07 -7.70 -16.82
CA ALA A 277 -1.69 -8.06 -18.17
C ALA A 277 -0.82 -7.00 -18.86
N ILE A 278 -0.95 -5.73 -18.46
CA ILE A 278 -0.10 -4.63 -18.91
C ILE A 278 1.19 -4.55 -18.09
N ALA A 279 1.09 -4.59 -16.76
CA ALA A 279 2.22 -4.39 -15.87
C ALA A 279 3.29 -5.49 -15.98
N ILE A 280 2.86 -6.77 -16.01
CA ILE A 280 3.78 -7.92 -15.97
C ILE A 280 4.75 -7.91 -17.16
N PRO A 281 4.31 -7.82 -18.44
CA PRO A 281 5.23 -7.78 -19.57
C PRO A 281 6.20 -6.59 -19.52
N ILE A 282 5.75 -5.44 -19.01
CA ILE A 282 6.56 -4.22 -18.91
C ILE A 282 7.68 -4.40 -17.88
N LEU A 283 7.33 -4.88 -16.68
CA LEU A 283 8.27 -5.12 -15.59
C LEU A 283 9.30 -6.20 -15.98
N VAL A 284 8.84 -7.32 -16.55
CA VAL A 284 9.72 -8.41 -17.01
C VAL A 284 10.69 -7.91 -18.09
N ARG A 285 10.20 -7.18 -19.09
CA ARG A 285 11.04 -6.64 -20.17
C ARG A 285 12.08 -5.65 -19.62
N GLN A 286 11.70 -4.73 -18.73
CA GLN A 286 12.69 -3.81 -18.14
C GLN A 286 13.73 -4.54 -17.29
N TRP A 287 13.31 -5.49 -16.48
CA TRP A 287 14.23 -6.27 -15.68
C TRP A 287 15.24 -7.03 -16.54
N LEU A 288 14.80 -7.66 -17.63
CA LEU A 288 15.70 -8.34 -18.56
C LEU A 288 16.73 -7.38 -19.19
N ARG A 289 16.33 -6.15 -19.53
CA ARG A 289 17.24 -5.11 -20.07
C ARG A 289 18.26 -4.66 -19.05
N LEU A 290 17.84 -4.45 -17.80
CA LEU A 290 18.74 -4.14 -16.69
C LEU A 290 19.76 -5.26 -16.47
N ARG A 291 19.34 -6.52 -16.56
CA ARG A 291 20.23 -7.69 -16.42
C ARG A 291 21.25 -7.80 -17.55
N ARG A 292 20.91 -7.33 -18.75
CA ARG A 292 21.82 -7.27 -19.90
C ARG A 292 22.74 -6.06 -19.90
N GLY A 293 22.60 -5.14 -18.94
CA GLY A 293 23.39 -3.90 -18.90
C GLY A 293 22.99 -2.88 -19.97
N GLU A 294 21.83 -3.04 -20.61
CA GLU A 294 21.35 -2.15 -21.68
C GLU A 294 20.95 -0.75 -21.14
N VAL A 295 20.73 -0.63 -19.83
CA VAL A 295 20.28 0.60 -19.18
C VAL A 295 21.02 0.82 -17.84
N PRO A 296 21.33 2.09 -17.49
CA PRO A 296 21.97 2.39 -16.20
C PRO A 296 21.10 1.97 -15.02
N ALA A 297 21.69 1.20 -14.10
CA ALA A 297 21.00 0.79 -12.88
C ALA A 297 20.87 1.95 -11.88
N TYR A 298 19.65 2.25 -11.46
CA TYR A 298 19.37 3.10 -10.31
C TYR A 298 19.12 2.21 -9.09
N SER A 299 19.63 2.61 -7.92
CA SER A 299 19.53 1.82 -6.70
C SER A 299 19.26 2.67 -5.48
N ASP A 300 18.27 2.26 -4.68
CA ASP A 300 18.06 2.74 -3.32
C ASP A 300 18.14 1.59 -2.30
N ASN A 301 18.97 1.75 -1.28
CA ASN A 301 19.18 0.72 -0.27
C ASN A 301 18.03 0.64 0.74
N VAL A 302 17.36 1.76 1.06
CA VAL A 302 16.22 1.76 1.99
C VAL A 302 15.10 0.91 1.39
N VAL A 303 14.76 1.14 0.13
CA VAL A 303 13.72 0.38 -0.59
C VAL A 303 14.09 -1.09 -0.68
N ARG A 304 15.30 -1.42 -1.13
CA ARG A 304 15.76 -2.81 -1.26
C ARG A 304 15.67 -3.59 0.05
N VAL A 305 16.25 -3.04 1.11
CA VAL A 305 16.30 -3.71 2.41
C VAL A 305 14.90 -3.80 3.00
N TYR A 306 14.14 -2.70 2.97
CA TYR A 306 12.85 -2.66 3.64
C TYR A 306 11.75 -3.45 2.91
N SER A 307 11.81 -3.55 1.58
CA SER A 307 10.94 -4.48 0.84
C SER A 307 11.16 -5.93 1.29
N VAL A 308 12.42 -6.34 1.52
CA VAL A 308 12.72 -7.69 2.01
C VAL A 308 12.29 -7.85 3.47
N VAL A 309 12.57 -6.88 4.33
CA VAL A 309 12.14 -6.90 5.74
C VAL A 309 10.62 -7.04 5.84
N TYR A 310 9.87 -6.24 5.08
CA TYR A 310 8.40 -6.33 5.04
C TYR A 310 7.92 -7.73 4.64
N LEU A 311 8.45 -8.29 3.54
CA LEU A 311 8.07 -9.62 3.08
C LEU A 311 8.41 -10.71 4.10
N VAL A 312 9.59 -10.63 4.73
CA VAL A 312 10.01 -11.61 5.75
C VAL A 312 9.13 -11.54 6.98
N VAL A 313 8.86 -10.33 7.50
CA VAL A 313 8.02 -10.17 8.69
C VAL A 313 6.60 -10.66 8.42
N LEU A 314 6.00 -10.30 7.27
CA LEU A 314 4.67 -10.81 6.94
C LEU A 314 4.65 -12.31 6.68
N ALA A 315 5.72 -12.89 6.10
CA ALA A 315 5.82 -14.34 5.96
C ALA A 315 5.85 -15.02 7.34
N VAL A 316 6.58 -14.48 8.31
CA VAL A 316 6.58 -14.99 9.70
C VAL A 316 5.19 -14.90 10.33
N LEU A 317 4.48 -13.78 10.15
CA LEU A 317 3.12 -13.62 10.67
C LEU A 317 2.13 -14.59 10.01
N TRP A 318 2.23 -14.80 8.70
CA TRP A 318 1.45 -15.81 7.99
C TRP A 318 1.76 -17.23 8.49
N ILE A 319 3.03 -17.57 8.70
CA ILE A 319 3.43 -18.88 9.25
C ILE A 319 2.86 -19.07 10.66
N ALA A 320 2.89 -18.03 11.49
CA ALA A 320 2.32 -18.08 12.83
C ALA A 320 0.78 -18.24 12.83
N ALA A 321 0.10 -17.65 11.83
CA ALA A 321 -1.35 -17.76 11.64
C ALA A 321 -1.79 -19.06 10.94
N LEU A 322 -0.85 -19.76 10.28
CA LEU A 322 -1.13 -20.92 9.45
C LEU A 322 -1.81 -22.08 10.20
N PRO A 323 -1.44 -22.43 11.46
CA PRO A 323 -2.13 -23.47 12.20
C PRO A 323 -3.63 -23.18 12.34
N ASP A 324 -4.02 -21.95 12.66
CA ASP A 324 -5.43 -21.58 12.82
C ASP A 324 -6.16 -21.45 11.48
N PHE A 325 -5.43 -21.07 10.43
CA PHE A 325 -5.94 -21.08 9.05
C PHE A 325 -6.27 -22.50 8.57
N LEU A 326 -5.35 -23.46 8.78
CA LEU A 326 -5.52 -24.85 8.32
C LEU A 326 -6.64 -25.60 9.06
N HIS A 327 -6.97 -25.18 10.29
CA HIS A 327 -8.09 -25.71 11.06
C HIS A 327 -9.35 -24.84 10.94
N SER A 328 -9.38 -23.91 9.97
CA SER A 328 -10.54 -23.06 9.76
C SER A 328 -11.76 -23.87 9.32
N SER A 329 -12.93 -23.40 9.72
CA SER A 329 -14.22 -23.96 9.32
C SER A 329 -15.14 -22.85 8.86
N HIS A 330 -15.79 -23.03 7.71
CA HIS A 330 -16.73 -22.05 7.13
C HIS A 330 -16.16 -20.63 6.95
N GLY A 331 -14.85 -20.51 6.68
CA GLY A 331 -14.19 -19.21 6.48
C GLY A 331 -13.75 -18.51 7.77
N TRP A 332 -13.77 -19.20 8.92
CA TRP A 332 -13.36 -18.66 10.21
C TRP A 332 -12.26 -19.49 10.84
N ALA A 333 -11.21 -18.83 11.31
CA ALA A 333 -10.12 -19.44 12.06
C ALA A 333 -10.54 -19.73 13.51
N ARG A 334 -9.76 -20.55 14.23
CA ARG A 334 -10.05 -20.93 15.63
C ARG A 334 -10.09 -19.76 16.61
N ASN A 335 -9.39 -18.67 16.30
CA ASN A 335 -9.42 -17.42 17.05
C ASN A 335 -10.63 -16.53 16.71
N ALA A 336 -11.61 -17.05 15.96
CA ALA A 336 -12.78 -16.35 15.44
C ALA A 336 -12.47 -15.21 14.46
N GLY A 337 -11.26 -15.13 13.92
CA GLY A 337 -10.94 -14.20 12.82
C GLY A 337 -11.36 -14.79 11.46
N PRO A 338 -11.98 -14.00 10.56
CA PRO A 338 -12.31 -14.48 9.21
C PRO A 338 -11.02 -14.66 8.38
N VAL A 339 -10.93 -15.75 7.61
CA VAL A 339 -9.70 -16.10 6.87
C VAL A 339 -9.71 -15.55 5.45
N GLY A 340 -8.54 -15.08 4.99
CA GLY A 340 -8.35 -14.58 3.62
C GLY A 340 -8.06 -15.68 2.60
N ASN A 341 -7.73 -15.26 1.36
CA ASN A 341 -7.42 -16.19 0.28
C ASN A 341 -5.92 -16.55 0.26
N ILE A 342 -5.58 -17.77 0.68
CA ILE A 342 -4.18 -18.20 0.76
C ILE A 342 -3.49 -18.30 -0.60
N TRP A 343 -4.18 -18.74 -1.66
CA TRP A 343 -3.60 -18.90 -2.98
C TRP A 343 -3.25 -17.57 -3.61
N TYR A 344 -4.15 -16.61 -3.44
CA TYR A 344 -3.95 -15.24 -3.88
C TYR A 344 -2.82 -14.56 -3.09
N THR A 345 -2.76 -14.77 -1.78
CA THR A 345 -1.65 -14.30 -0.94
C THR A 345 -0.31 -14.90 -1.39
N ILE A 346 -0.25 -16.20 -1.70
CA ILE A 346 0.95 -16.86 -2.24
C ILE A 346 1.38 -16.20 -3.55
N ALA A 347 0.45 -15.94 -4.47
CA ALA A 347 0.74 -15.24 -5.72
C ALA A 347 1.31 -13.82 -5.46
N CYS A 348 0.73 -13.09 -4.50
CA CYS A 348 1.20 -11.77 -4.08
C CYS A 348 2.61 -11.82 -3.47
N PHE A 349 2.90 -12.81 -2.61
CA PHE A 349 4.26 -13.06 -2.10
C PHE A 349 5.24 -13.33 -3.23
N VAL A 350 4.90 -14.21 -4.19
CA VAL A 350 5.77 -14.52 -5.33
C VAL A 350 6.07 -13.24 -6.12
N ILE A 351 5.06 -12.44 -6.44
CA ILE A 351 5.24 -11.17 -7.16
C ILE A 351 6.10 -10.20 -6.34
N GLY A 352 5.79 -10.01 -5.06
CA GLY A 352 6.55 -9.14 -4.16
C GLY A 352 8.03 -9.54 -4.05
N ILE A 353 8.32 -10.83 -3.89
CA ILE A 353 9.68 -11.39 -3.87
C ILE A 353 10.38 -11.16 -5.21
N LEU A 354 9.71 -11.41 -6.34
CA LEU A 354 10.28 -11.16 -7.66
C LEU A 354 10.60 -9.68 -7.86
N CYS A 355 9.73 -8.77 -7.43
CA CYS A 355 9.97 -7.32 -7.46
C CYS A 355 11.17 -6.91 -6.59
N ALA A 356 11.24 -7.40 -5.34
CA ALA A 356 12.35 -7.13 -4.43
C ALA A 356 13.69 -7.68 -4.96
N ALA A 357 13.66 -8.90 -5.52
CA ALA A 357 14.82 -9.53 -6.13
C ALA A 357 15.28 -8.78 -7.40
N ALA A 358 14.34 -8.33 -8.23
CA ALA A 358 14.62 -7.61 -9.47
C ALA A 358 15.39 -6.31 -9.21
N VAL A 359 15.08 -5.59 -8.13
CA VAL A 359 15.75 -4.34 -7.78
C VAL A 359 17.02 -4.53 -6.95
N SER A 360 17.21 -5.70 -6.34
CA SER A 360 18.41 -6.07 -5.57
C SER A 360 19.53 -6.65 -6.45
N GLY A 361 19.17 -7.44 -7.46
CA GLY A 361 20.13 -8.08 -8.38
C GLY A 361 20.92 -7.12 -9.27
N THR A 362 20.48 -5.87 -9.42
CA THR A 362 21.13 -4.85 -10.25
C THR A 362 22.40 -4.25 -9.61
N SER A 363 22.57 -4.36 -8.29
CA SER A 363 23.76 -3.85 -7.58
C SER A 363 25.02 -4.67 -7.86
N ARG A 364 24.89 -6.01 -7.89
CA ARG A 364 26.03 -6.94 -8.03
C ARG A 364 26.76 -6.79 -9.38
N SER A 365 26.05 -6.37 -10.42
CA SER A 365 26.67 -6.13 -11.73
C SER A 365 27.63 -4.94 -11.70
N ARG A 366 27.35 -3.91 -10.87
CA ARG A 366 28.18 -2.72 -10.72
C ARG A 366 29.45 -2.99 -9.90
N ASP A 367 29.36 -3.81 -8.87
CA ASP A 367 30.51 -4.23 -8.05
C ASP A 367 31.43 -5.18 -8.83
N ALA A 368 30.87 -6.08 -9.64
CA ALA A 368 31.65 -6.95 -10.52
C ALA A 368 32.34 -6.18 -11.65
N ALA A 369 31.66 -5.20 -12.27
CA ALA A 369 32.24 -4.35 -13.31
C ALA A 369 33.37 -3.46 -12.77
N SER A 370 33.17 -2.83 -11.61
CA SER A 370 34.21 -2.00 -10.98
C SER A 370 35.42 -2.81 -10.52
N ALA A 371 35.21 -4.00 -9.96
CA ALA A 371 36.30 -4.92 -9.62
C ALA A 371 37.08 -5.41 -10.85
N GLY A 372 36.40 -5.58 -12.00
CA GLY A 372 37.03 -5.90 -13.28
C GLY A 372 37.92 -4.77 -13.80
N THR A 373 37.41 -3.53 -13.81
CA THR A 373 38.17 -2.34 -14.25
C THR A 373 39.39 -2.09 -13.36
N SER A 374 39.27 -2.25 -12.04
CA SER A 374 40.42 -2.12 -11.13
C SER A 374 41.50 -3.18 -11.36
N ARG A 375 41.13 -4.42 -11.74
CA ARG A 375 42.09 -5.47 -12.09
C ARG A 375 42.79 -5.21 -13.43
N GLU A 376 42.06 -4.68 -14.41
CA GLU A 376 42.60 -4.37 -15.73
C GLU A 376 43.57 -3.18 -15.69
N VAL A 377 43.26 -2.16 -14.88
CA VAL A 377 44.16 -1.03 -14.60
C VAL A 377 45.41 -1.48 -13.83
N ALA A 378 45.27 -2.40 -12.87
CA ALA A 378 46.41 -2.95 -12.15
C ALA A 378 47.30 -3.85 -13.03
N ALA A 379 46.72 -4.58 -13.99
CA ALA A 379 47.46 -5.42 -14.93
C ALA A 379 48.17 -4.62 -16.04
N ALA A 380 47.69 -3.42 -16.37
CA ALA A 380 48.34 -2.51 -17.32
C ALA A 380 49.48 -1.67 -16.70
N ALA A 381 49.64 -1.73 -15.38
CA ALA A 381 50.62 -0.94 -14.61
C ALA A 381 51.80 -1.77 -14.06
N GLY A 382 51.87 -3.06 -14.37
CA GLY A 382 53.00 -3.96 -14.07
C GLY A 382 53.59 -4.52 -15.35
#